data_AF-A0A5R2MZV7-F1
#
_entry.id   AF-A0A5R2MZV7-F1
#
_cell.length_a   1.000
_cell.length_b   1.000
_cell.length_c   1.000
_cell.angle_alpha   90.00
_cell.angle_beta   90.00
_cell.angle_gamma   90.00
#
_symmetry.space_group_name_H-M   'P 1'
#
loop_
_entity.id
_entity.type
_entity.pdbx_description
1 polymer ?
#
loop_
_entity_poly.entity_id
_entity_poly.type
_entity_poly.pdbx_seq_one_letter_code
_entity_poly.pdbx_strand_id
1 'polypeptide(L)'
;MKRRWTLYDPRLAWMLVAPVLLLLIFFLVLPIAVMAGYTFFTFVTAGVETSALTTANWHEFLTDSYYSGFLVKTLRVGAITALLCGVLGYFPAYFIWATTFRHKWLLLLLLIVPFWISFTIRTFSWINILGEQG
;
A
#
# COMPACT_ATOMS: atom_id res chain seq x y z
N MET A 1 48.45 -3.02 -3.20
CA MET A 1 47.89 -1.73 -2.74
C MET A 1 46.46 -1.98 -2.28
N LYS A 2 46.25 -2.24 -0.98
CA LYS A 2 44.94 -2.67 -0.42
C LYS A 2 44.07 -1.45 -0.15
N ARG A 3 43.03 -1.25 -0.97
CA ARG A 3 42.01 -0.19 -0.77
C ARG A 3 41.12 -0.60 0.40
N ARG A 4 41.41 -0.03 1.57
CA ARG A 4 40.77 -0.36 2.85
C ARG A 4 39.52 0.53 2.97
N TRP A 5 38.36 0.00 2.58
CA TRP A 5 37.05 0.62 2.77
C TRP A 5 36.69 0.60 4.25
N THR A 6 37.18 1.56 5.02
CA THR A 6 36.87 1.70 6.44
C THR A 6 36.47 3.12 6.75
N LEU A 7 35.22 3.48 6.48
CA LEU A 7 34.54 4.64 7.06
C LEU A 7 33.03 4.33 7.16
N TYR A 8 32.66 3.36 7.99
CA TYR A 8 31.28 3.22 8.44
C TYR A 8 31.10 4.13 9.67
N ASP A 9 31.19 5.45 9.45
CA ASP A 9 30.89 6.41 10.50
C ASP A 9 29.36 6.52 10.61
N PRO A 10 28.74 6.00 11.68
CA PRO A 10 27.29 5.96 11.79
C PRO A 10 26.68 7.37 11.73
N ARG A 11 27.43 8.40 12.14
CA ARG A 11 27.02 9.81 12.10
C ARG A 11 26.83 10.33 10.68
N LEU A 12 27.71 9.96 9.75
CA LEU A 12 27.58 10.33 8.33
C LEU A 12 26.36 9.64 7.70
N ALA A 13 26.14 8.36 8.02
CA ALA A 13 24.95 7.63 7.58
C ALA A 13 23.66 8.29 8.09
N TRP A 14 23.61 8.68 9.38
CA TRP A 14 22.47 9.39 9.95
C TRP A 14 22.26 10.78 9.33
N MET A 15 23.31 11.53 9.01
CA MET A 15 23.17 12.83 8.33
C MET A 15 22.63 12.72 6.90
N LEU A 16 22.98 11.65 6.17
CA LEU A 16 22.45 11.39 4.83
C LEU A 16 20.96 10.96 4.87
N VAL A 17 20.57 10.20 5.89
CA VAL A 17 19.20 9.66 6.02
C VAL A 17 18.26 10.63 6.75
N ALA A 18 18.78 11.50 7.61
CA ALA A 18 18.04 12.48 8.40
C ALA A 18 17.07 13.36 7.57
N PRO A 19 17.44 13.97 6.43
CA PRO A 19 16.49 14.81 5.69
C PRO A 19 15.31 14.00 5.14
N VAL A 20 15.54 12.76 4.69
CA VAL A 20 14.47 11.86 4.23
C VAL A 20 13.57 11.46 5.39
N LEU A 21 14.15 11.10 6.54
CA LEU A 21 13.37 10.77 7.74
C LEU A 21 12.54 11.94 8.24
N LEU A 22 13.09 13.15 8.27
CA LEU A 22 12.36 14.35 8.66
C LEU A 22 11.18 14.61 7.75
N LEU A 23 11.36 14.48 6.43
CA LEU A 23 10.28 14.62 5.46
C LEU A 23 9.20 13.54 5.65
N LEU A 24 9.59 12.27 5.86
CA LEU A 24 8.63 11.20 6.14
C LEU A 24 7.87 11.43 7.44
N ILE A 25 8.55 11.86 8.51
CA ILE A 25 7.89 12.16 9.78
C ILE A 25 6.91 13.32 9.59
N PHE A 26 7.32 14.39 8.93
CA PHE A 26 6.49 15.59 8.79
C PHE A 26 5.30 15.40 7.83
N PHE A 27 5.51 14.77 6.67
CA PHE A 27 4.47 14.63 5.64
C PHE A 27 3.64 13.35 5.74
N LEU A 28 4.14 12.29 6.39
CA LEU A 28 3.43 11.02 6.50
C LEU A 28 3.00 10.73 7.94
N VAL A 29 3.95 10.75 8.88
CA VAL A 29 3.65 10.32 10.27
C VAL A 29 2.81 11.35 11.02
N LEU A 30 3.15 12.63 10.92
CA LEU A 30 2.43 13.72 11.60
C LEU A 30 0.95 13.77 11.24
N PRO A 31 0.51 13.77 9.96
CA PRO A 31 -0.92 13.80 9.66
C PRO A 31 -1.64 12.52 10.13
N ILE A 32 -0.99 11.35 10.05
CA ILE A 32 -1.56 10.11 10.61
C ILE A 32 -1.75 10.23 12.11
N ALA A 33 -0.76 10.76 12.83
CA ALA A 33 -0.84 10.96 14.28
C ALA A 33 -1.94 11.97 14.67
N VAL A 34 -2.10 13.06 13.90
CA VAL A 34 -3.17 14.04 14.09
C VAL A 34 -4.54 13.38 13.88
N MET A 35 -4.71 12.59 12.82
CA MET A 35 -5.95 11.84 12.56
C MET A 35 -6.22 10.79 13.65
N ALA A 36 -5.18 10.11 14.12
CA ALA A 36 -5.27 9.20 15.25
C ALA A 36 -5.57 9.91 16.58
N GLY A 37 -5.27 11.21 16.72
CA GLY A 37 -5.77 12.03 17.82
C GLY A 37 -7.27 12.30 17.66
N TYR A 38 -7.70 12.66 16.45
CA TYR A 38 -9.10 13.00 16.15
C TYR A 38 -10.08 11.86 16.41
N THR A 39 -9.67 10.59 16.32
CA THR A 39 -10.54 9.44 16.63
C THR A 39 -11.10 9.45 18.06
N PHE A 40 -10.43 10.13 19.00
CA PHE A 40 -10.86 10.21 20.41
C PHE A 40 -11.77 11.40 20.70
N PHE A 41 -12.01 12.27 19.71
CA PHE A 41 -12.91 13.42 19.86
C PHE A 41 -14.28 13.11 19.23
N THR A 42 -15.35 13.64 19.81
CA THR A 42 -16.71 13.52 19.26
C THR A 42 -16.95 14.57 18.18
N PHE A 43 -17.32 14.15 16.99
CA PHE A 43 -17.78 15.03 15.92
C PHE A 43 -19.29 14.91 15.78
N VAL A 44 -20.00 16.03 15.80
CA VAL A 44 -21.42 16.12 15.44
C VAL A 44 -21.50 16.76 14.06
N THR A 45 -22.54 16.45 13.29
CA THR A 45 -22.77 16.87 11.89
C THR A 45 -22.67 18.38 11.63
N ALA A 46 -22.57 19.22 12.66
CA ALA A 46 -22.41 20.68 12.59
C ALA A 46 -21.15 21.26 13.28
N GLY A 47 -20.25 20.42 13.83
CA GLY A 47 -19.03 20.89 14.52
C GLY A 47 -18.54 19.98 15.65
N VAL A 48 -17.53 20.45 16.39
CA VAL A 48 -17.01 19.79 17.59
C VAL A 48 -17.79 20.32 18.80
N GLU A 49 -18.72 19.53 19.35
CA GLU A 49 -19.55 19.98 20.46
C GLU A 49 -18.88 19.80 21.83
N THR A 50 -17.95 18.85 21.99
CA THR A 50 -17.25 18.67 23.28
C THR A 50 -15.80 18.23 23.13
N SER A 51 -14.90 18.86 23.89
CA SER A 51 -13.51 18.45 24.09
C SER A 51 -13.41 17.25 25.04
N ALA A 52 -14.35 16.31 24.96
CA ALA A 52 -14.36 15.12 25.80
C ALA A 52 -13.66 13.99 25.05
N LEU A 53 -12.53 13.53 25.59
CA LEU A 53 -11.88 12.30 25.13
C LEU A 53 -12.86 11.14 25.35
N THR A 54 -13.28 10.48 24.27
CA THR A 54 -14.18 9.34 24.31
C THR A 54 -13.62 8.15 23.54
N THR A 55 -13.91 6.95 24.03
CA THR A 55 -13.64 5.68 23.33
C THR A 55 -14.89 5.13 22.64
N ALA A 56 -16.00 5.86 22.67
CA ALA A 56 -17.28 5.43 22.09
C ALA A 56 -17.16 5.14 20.59
N ASN A 57 -16.41 5.95 19.84
CA ASN A 57 -16.17 5.77 18.40
C ASN A 57 -15.54 4.39 18.08
N TRP A 58 -14.60 3.93 18.91
CA TRP A 58 -13.97 2.62 18.75
C TRP A 58 -14.91 1.48 19.12
N HIS A 59 -15.74 1.67 20.15
CA HIS A 59 -16.73 0.67 20.53
C HIS A 59 -17.78 0.49 19.42
N GLU A 60 -18.31 1.59 18.87
CA GLU A 60 -19.24 1.57 17.74
C GLU A 60 -18.62 0.92 16.50
N PHE A 61 -17.39 1.31 16.13
CA PHE A 61 -16.67 0.71 15.01
C PHE A 61 -16.48 -0.81 15.13
N LEU A 62 -16.20 -1.32 16.33
CA LEU A 62 -15.95 -2.74 16.57
C LEU A 62 -17.24 -3.57 16.76
N THR A 63 -18.32 -2.97 17.25
CA THR A 63 -19.57 -3.68 17.54
C THR A 63 -20.59 -3.61 16.41
N ASP A 64 -20.48 -2.62 15.51
CA ASP A 64 -21.38 -2.53 14.37
C ASP A 64 -21.07 -3.63 13.32
N SER A 65 -22.11 -4.39 12.99
CA SER A 65 -22.11 -5.41 11.94
C SER A 65 -21.73 -4.85 10.56
N TYR A 66 -22.02 -3.58 10.29
CA TYR A 66 -21.72 -2.93 9.03
C TYR A 66 -20.21 -2.74 8.84
N TYR A 67 -19.52 -2.16 9.83
CA TYR A 67 -18.09 -1.91 9.78
C TYR A 67 -17.28 -3.22 9.81
N SER A 68 -17.66 -4.15 10.69
CA SER A 68 -17.01 -5.47 10.76
C SER A 68 -17.20 -6.29 9.47
N GLY A 69 -18.39 -6.24 8.85
CA GLY A 69 -18.66 -6.87 7.57
C GLY A 69 -17.80 -6.30 6.43
N PHE A 70 -17.66 -4.97 6.37
CA PHE A 70 -16.81 -4.30 5.38
C PHE A 70 -15.32 -4.64 5.57
N LEU A 71 -14.85 -4.67 6.83
CA LEU A 71 -13.47 -5.02 7.17
C LEU A 71 -13.14 -6.45 6.72
N VAL A 72 -13.99 -7.41 7.10
CA VAL A 72 -13.82 -8.82 6.71
C VAL A 72 -13.88 -8.98 5.19
N LYS A 73 -14.79 -8.29 4.50
CA LYS A 73 -14.88 -8.34 3.04
C LYS A 73 -13.60 -7.83 2.38
N THR A 74 -13.08 -6.70 2.85
CA THR A 74 -11.85 -6.09 2.31
C THR A 74 -10.64 -6.97 2.55
N LEU A 75 -10.48 -7.48 3.78
CA LEU A 75 -9.41 -8.41 4.13
C LEU A 75 -9.49 -9.70 3.33
N ARG A 76 -10.69 -10.27 3.17
CA ARG A 76 -10.90 -11.50 2.39
C ARG A 76 -10.54 -11.29 0.92
N VAL A 77 -11.02 -10.22 0.30
CA VAL A 77 -10.70 -9.91 -1.09
C VAL A 77 -9.19 -9.68 -1.25
N GLY A 78 -8.57 -8.88 -0.37
CA GLY A 78 -7.14 -8.61 -0.39
C GLY A 78 -6.27 -9.86 -0.19
N ALA A 79 -6.67 -10.76 0.71
CA ALA A 79 -5.96 -12.00 0.95
C ALA A 79 -6.06 -12.96 -0.24
N ILE A 80 -7.26 -13.11 -0.80
CA ILE A 80 -7.48 -13.94 -1.99
C ILE A 80 -6.67 -13.41 -3.17
N THR A 81 -6.72 -12.09 -3.42
CA THR A 81 -5.96 -11.49 -4.53
C THR A 81 -4.46 -11.60 -4.31
N ALA A 82 -3.94 -11.36 -3.10
CA ALA A 82 -2.53 -11.52 -2.79
C ALA A 82 -2.04 -12.96 -3.02
N LEU A 83 -2.80 -13.96 -2.58
CA LEU A 83 -2.48 -15.37 -2.80
C LEU A 83 -2.51 -15.72 -4.29
N LEU A 84 -3.56 -15.32 -5.01
CA LEU A 84 -3.68 -15.56 -6.44
C LEU A 84 -2.54 -14.88 -7.21
N CYS A 85 -2.23 -13.62 -6.92
CA CYS A 85 -1.12 -12.91 -7.55
C CYS A 85 0.24 -13.56 -7.24
N GLY A 86 0.47 -14.02 -6.00
CA GLY A 86 1.69 -14.71 -5.62
C GLY A 86 1.85 -16.02 -6.38
N VAL A 87 0.80 -16.84 -6.44
CA VAL A 87 0.80 -18.12 -7.15
C VAL A 87 0.92 -17.91 -8.66
N LEU A 88 0.04 -17.11 -9.26
CA LEU A 88 0.03 -16.85 -10.70
C LEU A 88 1.29 -16.11 -11.17
N GLY A 89 1.85 -15.22 -10.36
CA GLY A 89 3.09 -14.49 -10.65
C GLY A 89 4.35 -15.36 -10.50
N TYR A 90 4.31 -16.40 -9.66
CA TYR A 90 5.43 -17.32 -9.51
C TYR A 90 5.67 -18.15 -10.78
N PHE A 91 4.61 -18.56 -11.49
CA PHE A 91 4.73 -19.33 -12.74
C PHE A 91 5.61 -18.66 -13.81
N PRO A 92 5.32 -17.42 -14.27
CA PRO A 92 6.18 -16.74 -15.24
C PRO A 92 7.56 -16.40 -14.65
N ALA A 93 7.66 -16.10 -13.35
CA ALA A 93 8.96 -15.86 -12.71
C ALA A 93 9.87 -17.09 -12.77
N TYR A 94 9.33 -18.27 -12.44
CA TYR A 94 10.05 -19.55 -12.55
C TYR A 94 10.41 -19.87 -13.99
N PHE A 95 9.49 -19.63 -14.94
CA PHE A 95 9.76 -19.83 -16.36
C PHE A 95 10.90 -18.94 -16.88
N ILE A 96 10.91 -17.66 -16.53
CA ILE A 96 11.98 -16.72 -16.92
C ILE A 96 13.33 -17.10 -16.30
N TRP A 97 13.31 -17.60 -15.06
CA TRP A 97 14.50 -18.10 -14.38
C TRP A 97 15.06 -19.35 -15.10
N ALA A 98 14.21 -20.34 -15.40
CA ALA A 98 14.61 -21.61 -15.98
C ALA A 98 14.94 -21.54 -17.49
N THR A 99 14.43 -20.54 -18.23
CA THR A 99 14.62 -20.47 -19.68
C THR A 99 16.07 -20.12 -20.08
N THR A 100 16.55 -20.68 -21.18
CA THR A 100 17.85 -20.33 -21.80
C THR A 100 17.71 -19.34 -22.97
N PHE A 101 16.50 -18.79 -23.13
CA PHE A 101 16.15 -17.88 -24.23
C PHE A 101 17.10 -16.68 -24.32
N ARG A 102 17.56 -16.35 -25.55
CA ARG A 102 18.53 -15.27 -25.82
C ARG A 102 17.99 -13.89 -25.44
N HIS A 103 16.69 -13.65 -25.57
CA HIS A 103 16.07 -12.33 -25.39
C HIS A 103 15.19 -12.27 -24.12
N LYS A 104 15.75 -12.65 -22.95
CA LYS A 104 15.03 -12.61 -21.66
C LYS A 104 14.43 -11.23 -21.33
N TRP A 105 15.06 -10.16 -21.84
CA TRP A 105 14.57 -8.78 -21.66
C TRP A 105 13.17 -8.57 -22.26
N LEU A 106 12.80 -9.26 -23.35
CA LEU A 106 11.46 -9.17 -23.94
C LEU A 106 10.40 -9.77 -23.03
N LEU A 107 10.69 -10.89 -22.36
CA LEU A 107 9.79 -11.53 -21.40
C LEU A 107 9.57 -10.62 -20.18
N LEU A 108 10.64 -9.99 -19.70
CA LEU A 108 10.56 -9.00 -18.62
C LEU A 108 9.79 -7.75 -19.05
N LEU A 109 9.98 -7.28 -20.28
CA LEU A 109 9.25 -6.14 -20.81
C LEU A 109 7.75 -6.44 -20.87
N LEU A 110 7.35 -7.61 -21.39
CA LEU A 110 5.95 -8.01 -21.44
C LEU A 110 5.30 -8.05 -20.05
N LEU A 111 6.05 -8.44 -19.02
CA LEU A 111 5.59 -8.44 -17.62
C LEU A 111 5.40 -7.02 -17.05
N ILE A 112 6.27 -6.07 -17.42
CA ILE A 112 6.27 -4.70 -16.88
C ILE A 112 5.29 -3.78 -17.62
N VAL A 113 5.04 -4.00 -18.92
CA VAL A 113 4.10 -3.22 -19.74
C VAL A 113 2.74 -2.97 -19.06
N PRO A 114 2.04 -3.97 -18.49
CA PRO A 114 0.74 -3.72 -17.84
C PRO A 114 0.85 -2.85 -16.57
N PHE A 115 2.03 -2.75 -15.97
CA PHE A 115 2.26 -1.90 -14.80
C PHE A 115 2.31 -0.40 -15.17
N TRP A 116 2.75 -0.08 -16.39
CA TRP A 116 2.79 1.30 -16.89
C TRP A 116 1.41 1.91 -17.14
N ILE A 117 0.37 1.09 -17.34
CA ILE A 117 -0.99 1.57 -17.55
C ILE A 117 -1.59 1.96 -16.20
N SER A 118 -2.19 3.15 -16.09
CA SER A 118 -2.87 3.61 -14.87
C SER A 118 -3.90 2.60 -14.36
N PHE A 119 -3.92 2.36 -13.04
CA PHE A 119 -4.86 1.44 -12.40
C PHE A 119 -6.33 1.77 -12.72
N THR A 120 -6.66 3.07 -12.81
CA THR A 120 -7.99 3.56 -13.16
C THR A 120 -8.43 3.09 -14.55
N ILE A 121 -7.54 3.17 -15.55
CA ILE A 121 -7.84 2.71 -16.92
C ILE A 121 -8.13 1.22 -16.88
N ARG A 122 -7.25 0.43 -16.25
CA ARG A 122 -7.45 -1.03 -16.11
C ARG A 122 -8.80 -1.37 -15.48
N THR A 123 -9.20 -0.64 -14.44
CA THR A 123 -10.48 -0.86 -13.74
C THR A 123 -11.68 -0.54 -14.63
N PHE A 124 -11.66 0.57 -15.35
CA PHE A 124 -12.76 0.94 -16.26
C PHE A 124 -12.79 0.11 -17.55
N SER A 125 -11.65 -0.39 -18.03
CA SER A 125 -11.59 -1.30 -19.17
C SER A 125 -12.40 -2.57 -18.92
N TRP A 126 -12.36 -3.12 -17.69
CA TRP A 126 -13.19 -4.28 -17.34
C TRP A 126 -14.68 -4.00 -17.42
N ILE A 127 -15.13 -2.78 -17.09
CA ILE A 127 -16.54 -2.39 -17.21
C ILE A 127 -16.97 -2.37 -18.68
N ASN A 128 -16.12 -1.88 -19.59
CA ASN A 128 -16.43 -1.89 -21.03
C ASN A 128 -16.41 -3.32 -21.60
N ILE A 129 -15.50 -4.18 -21.13
CA ILE A 129 -15.37 -5.56 -21.64
C ILE A 129 -16.47 -6.49 -21.10
N LEU A 130 -16.88 -6.31 -19.84
CA LEU A 130 -17.86 -7.16 -19.14
C LEU A 130 -19.23 -6.51 -18.99
N GLY A 131 -19.41 -5.28 -19.50
CA GLY A 131 -20.65 -4.53 -19.44
C GLY A 131 -21.65 -5.00 -20.50
N GLU A 132 -22.94 -4.80 -20.23
CA GLU A 132 -24.03 -5.23 -21.13
C GLU A 132 -24.12 -4.43 -22.45
N GLN A 133 -23.44 -3.28 -22.54
CA GLN A 133 -23.36 -2.46 -23.75
C GLN A 133 -21.93 -2.60 -24.30
N GLY A 134 -21.72 -3.58 -25.17
CA GLY A 134 -20.43 -3.77 -25.86
C GLY A 134 -20.03 -2.56 -26.70
#